data_AF-A0A853C2V2-F1
#
_entry.id   AF-A0A853C2V2-F1
#
_cell.length_a   1.000
_cell.length_b   1.000
_cell.length_c   1.000
_cell.angle_alpha   90.00
_cell.angle_beta   90.00
_cell.angle_gamma   90.00
#
_symmetry.space_group_name_H-M   'P 1'
#
loop_
_entity.id
_entity.type
_entity.pdbx_description
1 polymer ?
#
loop_
_entity_poly.entity_id
_entity_poly.type
_entity_poly.pdbx_seq_one_letter_code
_entity_poly.pdbx_strand_id
1 'polypeptide(L)'
;MGDLATYRRMRDFRRTPEPSGAVAPASGGDRRRFVVQRHRATRLHYDVRFEIDGVLVSWAVPKGPTLDPKARRMAVHVEDHPIEYIDFEGVIPRGEYDGGDVIVWDTGTWEPVKTDDPAKAVAEGELHAEMHGEKLHGRLVLVRRDDADGAGSGDKEQWLLLHKKDEHAVPGWDPEEHPRSVLTGRTNDEVSEDPDRLWKSDAPADEAEVVLVPDPLPDEAITALEELGKEGTWEVFGRRLKVTNLDKVLFPGGPDEPPVTKRELLAYVARVAPLSLPYLEGRAVNLHRYPDGADAKGFWHKELPKHAPAWLPRWDNPEADPGETTTYLVVDEPAALVWAANFGALEWHPWTSRTTAMHEPTYALIDLDPGERTSWDELLELARLHRTALEHLGVTGRAKVTGKRGIQVWVPIRPGYTFDETRAWTEKLSKTVGKVLPDLVSWKWEKKARGGLARLDYTQNAINKTLVAPYATRPAAGAPVSVPIAWHELDDPDLRPDRWTIRTVLDRIAERGDPFRALLGVEQDLPEIT
;
A
#
# COMPACT_ATOMS: atom_id res chain seq x y z
N MET A 1 -16.63 12.65 28.48
CA MET A 1 -17.48 12.09 27.40
C MET A 1 -17.65 13.18 26.36
N GLY A 2 -17.07 13.00 25.17
CA GLY A 2 -17.07 14.01 24.12
C GLY A 2 -18.48 14.38 23.62
N ASP A 3 -18.65 15.62 23.13
CA ASP A 3 -19.93 16.16 22.66
C ASP A 3 -19.89 16.56 21.18
N LEU A 4 -20.63 15.84 20.34
CA LEU A 4 -20.77 16.13 18.90
C LEU A 4 -22.01 16.99 18.57
N ALA A 5 -22.77 17.47 19.56
CA ALA A 5 -24.03 18.19 19.32
C ALA A 5 -23.82 19.49 18.53
N THR A 6 -22.76 20.24 18.83
CA THR A 6 -22.42 21.46 18.10
C THR A 6 -21.94 21.14 16.68
N TYR A 7 -21.08 20.14 16.50
CA TYR A 7 -20.63 19.66 15.19
C TYR A 7 -21.80 19.34 14.26
N ARG A 8 -22.70 18.46 14.71
CA ARG A 8 -23.86 18.01 13.92
C ARG A 8 -24.86 19.13 13.63
N ARG A 9 -24.99 20.12 14.52
CA ARG A 9 -25.88 21.28 14.30
C ARG A 9 -25.37 22.21 13.18
N MET A 10 -24.06 22.23 12.95
CA MET A 10 -23.43 23.17 12.02
C MET A 10 -23.27 22.64 10.59
N ARG A 11 -23.55 21.35 10.33
CA ARG A 11 -23.43 20.72 9.00
C ARG A 11 -24.79 20.25 8.46
N ASP A 12 -24.98 20.37 7.15
CA ASP A 12 -26.02 19.63 6.43
C ASP A 12 -25.38 18.42 5.73
N PHE A 13 -25.41 17.25 6.36
CA PHE A 13 -24.81 16.01 5.85
C PHE A 13 -25.44 15.49 4.55
N ARG A 14 -26.50 16.14 4.04
CA ARG A 14 -27.00 15.87 2.67
C ARG A 14 -26.24 16.64 1.60
N ARG A 15 -25.41 17.62 2.01
CA ARG A 15 -24.69 18.55 1.15
C ARG A 15 -23.19 18.44 1.34
N THR A 16 -22.72 18.27 2.57
CA THR A 16 -21.29 18.07 2.85
C THR A 16 -20.89 16.60 2.74
N PRO A 17 -19.69 16.27 2.21
CA PRO A 17 -19.14 14.91 2.23
C PRO A 17 -18.53 14.52 3.58
N GLU A 18 -18.56 15.41 4.59
CA GLU A 18 -18.03 15.16 5.93
C GLU A 18 -18.81 14.05 6.68
N PRO A 19 -18.13 13.22 7.50
CA PRO A 19 -18.77 12.15 8.26
C PRO A 19 -19.66 12.69 9.38
N SER A 20 -20.87 12.15 9.52
CA SER A 20 -21.78 12.55 10.62
C SER A 20 -21.40 11.97 11.98
N GLY A 21 -20.74 10.79 11.96
CA GLY A 21 -20.07 10.06 13.04
C GLY A 21 -20.88 9.72 14.28
N ALA A 22 -20.46 8.69 15.02
CA ALA A 22 -20.95 8.40 16.38
C ALA A 22 -19.87 8.77 17.42
N VAL A 23 -20.28 9.03 18.67
CA VAL A 23 -19.28 9.10 19.75
C VAL A 23 -18.79 7.67 19.98
N ALA A 24 -17.52 7.40 19.69
CA ALA A 24 -16.95 6.08 19.90
C ALA A 24 -16.85 5.79 21.42
N PRO A 25 -17.09 4.54 21.88
CA PRO A 25 -16.79 4.18 23.26
C PRO A 25 -15.31 4.43 23.54
N ALA A 26 -14.98 5.02 24.69
CA ALA A 26 -13.60 5.30 25.07
C ALA A 26 -12.79 3.98 25.03
N SER A 27 -11.91 3.85 24.04
CA SER A 27 -11.00 2.72 23.93
C SER A 27 -9.98 2.83 25.05
N GLY A 28 -10.00 1.89 26.00
CA GLY A 28 -9.01 1.77 27.07
C GLY A 28 -7.64 1.29 26.62
N GLY A 29 -7.21 1.66 25.40
CA GLY A 29 -5.90 1.32 24.84
C GLY A 29 -4.90 2.46 25.00
N ASP A 30 -3.63 2.14 25.17
CA ASP A 30 -2.53 3.11 25.39
C ASP A 30 -2.24 4.02 24.19
N ARG A 31 -2.74 3.72 22.98
CA ARG A 31 -2.37 4.42 21.75
C ARG A 31 -3.48 5.34 21.25
N ARG A 32 -3.42 6.62 21.65
CA ARG A 32 -4.33 7.68 21.17
C ARG A 32 -3.85 8.21 19.82
N ARG A 33 -4.77 8.54 18.91
CA ARG A 33 -4.42 9.09 17.59
C ARG A 33 -4.53 10.61 17.55
N PHE A 34 -3.84 11.21 16.59
CA PHE A 34 -4.01 12.61 16.23
C PHE A 34 -4.06 12.74 14.71
N VAL A 35 -4.61 13.85 14.24
CA VAL A 35 -4.51 14.27 12.84
C VAL A 35 -4.23 15.76 12.77
N VAL A 36 -3.52 16.16 11.73
CA VAL A 36 -3.45 17.55 11.29
C VAL A 36 -3.99 17.63 9.88
N GLN A 37 -5.10 18.34 9.70
CA GLN A 37 -5.67 18.58 8.38
C GLN A 37 -5.28 19.96 7.86
N ARG A 38 -4.79 20.04 6.62
CA ARG A 38 -4.53 21.32 5.94
C ARG A 38 -5.79 21.70 5.17
N HIS A 39 -6.43 22.78 5.59
CA HIS A 39 -7.73 23.21 5.10
C HIS A 39 -7.64 24.57 4.41
N ARG A 40 -7.93 24.62 3.10
CA ARG A 40 -8.12 25.88 2.37
C ARG A 40 -9.60 26.23 2.27
N ALA A 41 -10.14 26.70 3.39
CA ALA A 41 -11.44 27.35 3.44
C ALA A 41 -11.34 28.80 2.92
N THR A 42 -12.05 29.75 3.53
CA THR A 42 -11.89 31.18 3.23
C THR A 42 -10.44 31.67 3.39
N ARG A 43 -9.69 31.03 4.28
CA ARG A 43 -8.24 31.18 4.47
C ARG A 43 -7.63 29.81 4.76
N LEU A 44 -6.39 29.63 4.32
CA LEU A 44 -5.60 28.48 4.72
C LEU A 44 -5.42 28.44 6.24
N HIS A 45 -5.69 27.30 6.82
CA HIS A 45 -5.37 26.98 8.20
C HIS A 45 -5.11 25.47 8.34
N TYR A 46 -4.64 25.06 9.52
CA TYR A 46 -4.40 23.66 9.84
C TYR A 46 -5.22 23.29 11.06
N ASP A 47 -6.07 22.27 10.95
CA ASP A 47 -6.82 21.75 12.08
C ASP A 47 -5.99 20.67 12.77
N VAL A 48 -5.48 20.98 13.96
CA VAL A 48 -4.76 20.03 14.82
C VAL A 48 -5.76 19.39 15.74
N ARG A 49 -5.88 18.06 15.68
CA ARG A 49 -6.95 17.33 16.37
C ARG A 49 -6.39 16.13 17.13
N PHE A 50 -6.87 15.94 18.35
CA PHE A 50 -6.44 14.86 19.24
C PHE A 50 -7.62 13.97 19.61
N GLU A 51 -7.45 12.67 19.49
CA GLU A 51 -8.41 11.68 20.01
C GLU A 51 -8.41 11.72 21.55
N ILE A 52 -9.49 12.25 22.12
CA ILE A 52 -9.72 12.39 23.57
C ILE A 52 -11.19 12.02 23.84
N ASP A 53 -11.43 11.09 24.77
CA ASP A 53 -12.79 10.73 25.21
C ASP A 53 -13.77 10.32 24.08
N GLY A 54 -13.25 9.69 23.02
CA GLY A 54 -14.05 9.17 21.90
C GLY A 54 -14.47 10.21 20.86
N VAL A 55 -13.86 11.40 20.88
CA VAL A 55 -13.99 12.45 19.87
C VAL A 55 -12.63 13.05 19.52
N LEU A 56 -12.59 13.85 18.45
CA LEU A 56 -11.43 14.66 18.05
C LEU A 56 -11.55 16.08 18.61
N VAL A 57 -10.85 16.35 19.71
CA VAL A 57 -10.74 17.70 20.27
C VAL A 57 -9.80 18.52 19.39
N SER A 58 -10.25 19.70 18.95
CA SER A 58 -9.77 20.30 17.71
C SER A 58 -9.38 21.77 17.82
N TRP A 59 -8.27 22.15 17.20
CA TRP A 59 -7.80 23.53 17.12
C TRP A 59 -7.47 23.94 15.68
N ALA A 60 -8.01 25.07 15.24
CA ALA A 60 -7.62 25.70 13.98
C ALA A 60 -6.35 26.56 14.20
N VAL A 61 -5.31 26.30 13.40
CA VAL A 61 -3.98 26.91 13.52
C VAL A 61 -3.62 27.59 12.18
N PRO A 62 -3.84 28.91 12.03
CA PRO A 62 -3.73 29.59 10.73
C PRO A 62 -2.34 29.53 10.07
N LYS A 63 -1.28 29.48 10.89
CA LYS A 63 0.11 29.38 10.40
C LYS A 63 0.69 27.96 10.54
N GLY A 64 -0.19 26.98 10.74
CA GLY A 64 0.14 25.58 10.98
C GLY A 64 0.86 25.29 12.29
N PRO A 65 1.00 23.99 12.64
CA PRO A 65 1.88 23.53 13.71
C PRO A 65 3.33 23.90 13.40
N THR A 66 4.28 23.57 14.28
CA THR A 66 5.69 23.97 14.09
C THR A 66 6.62 22.98 14.79
N LEU A 67 7.81 22.74 14.24
CA LEU A 67 8.94 22.12 14.94
C LEU A 67 9.99 23.15 15.40
N ASP A 68 9.82 24.43 15.05
CA ASP A 68 10.67 25.50 15.59
C ASP A 68 10.28 25.83 17.05
N PRO A 69 11.17 25.59 18.03
CA PRO A 69 10.88 25.83 19.44
C PRO A 69 10.81 27.33 19.81
N LYS A 70 11.19 28.23 18.90
CA LYS A 70 11.05 29.69 19.06
C LYS A 70 9.74 30.21 18.50
N ALA A 71 9.08 29.47 17.62
CA ALA A 71 7.83 29.88 17.02
C ALA A 71 6.67 29.73 18.01
N ARG A 72 5.77 30.73 18.03
CA ARG A 72 4.54 30.70 18.83
C ARG A 72 3.36 30.84 17.92
N ARG A 73 2.64 29.73 17.72
CA ARG A 73 1.53 29.64 16.77
C ARG A 73 0.24 29.91 17.52
N MET A 74 -0.59 30.81 16.99
CA MET A 74 -1.95 31.00 17.51
C MET A 74 -2.79 29.78 17.11
N ALA A 75 -3.54 29.24 18.06
CA ALA A 75 -4.48 28.16 17.87
C ALA A 75 -5.84 28.63 18.39
N VAL A 76 -6.92 28.28 17.71
CA VAL A 76 -8.29 28.62 18.13
C VAL A 76 -9.01 27.33 18.38
N HIS A 77 -9.53 27.13 19.59
CA HIS A 77 -10.31 25.93 19.90
C HIS A 77 -11.63 25.97 19.10
N VAL A 78 -11.91 24.91 18.37
CA VAL A 78 -13.12 24.75 17.54
C VAL A 78 -13.93 23.56 18.06
N GLU A 79 -15.12 23.34 17.51
CA GLU A 79 -15.97 22.24 17.92
C GLU A 79 -15.29 20.87 17.73
N ASP A 80 -15.63 19.91 18.60
CA ASP A 80 -15.14 18.54 18.51
C ASP A 80 -15.63 17.86 17.23
N HIS A 81 -14.82 16.97 16.67
CA HIS A 81 -15.15 16.25 15.44
C HIS A 81 -15.30 14.74 15.73
N PRO A 82 -16.09 14.01 14.91
CA PRO A 82 -16.19 12.58 15.04
C PRO A 82 -14.85 11.90 14.75
N ILE A 83 -14.61 10.72 15.33
CA ILE A 83 -13.36 9.99 15.17
C ILE A 83 -13.10 9.62 13.71
N GLU A 84 -14.16 9.32 12.97
CA GLU A 84 -14.12 9.01 11.54
C GLU A 84 -13.57 10.17 10.69
N TYR A 85 -13.65 11.41 11.21
CA TYR A 85 -13.09 12.60 10.56
C TYR A 85 -11.57 12.62 10.52
N ILE A 86 -10.90 11.77 11.30
CA ILE A 86 -9.43 11.69 11.36
C ILE A 86 -8.82 11.39 9.99
N ASP A 87 -9.63 10.77 9.16
CA ASP A 87 -9.27 10.27 7.86
C ASP A 87 -9.75 11.21 6.74
N PHE A 88 -10.71 12.11 6.98
CA PHE A 88 -11.33 12.86 5.88
C PHE A 88 -10.36 13.69 4.99
N GLU A 89 -10.40 13.45 3.67
CA GLU A 89 -9.83 14.28 2.60
C GLU A 89 -10.85 14.55 1.50
N GLY A 90 -10.93 15.80 1.03
CA GLY A 90 -11.87 16.13 -0.03
C GLY A 90 -12.20 17.61 -0.16
N VAL A 91 -13.27 17.90 -0.92
CA VAL A 91 -13.78 19.26 -1.12
C VAL A 91 -15.13 19.41 -0.43
N ILE A 92 -15.19 20.28 0.58
CA ILE A 92 -16.42 20.72 1.23
C ILE A 92 -17.07 21.80 0.34
N PRO A 93 -18.32 21.62 -0.11
CA PRO A 93 -18.94 22.54 -1.07
C PRO A 93 -18.98 23.99 -0.59
N ARG A 94 -18.76 24.92 -1.54
CA ARG A 94 -18.82 26.37 -1.26
C ARG A 94 -20.20 26.75 -0.72
N GLY A 95 -20.22 27.47 0.39
CA GLY A 95 -21.44 27.90 1.07
C GLY A 95 -21.90 26.98 2.21
N GLU A 96 -21.28 25.80 2.35
CA GLU A 96 -21.33 25.04 3.60
C GLU A 96 -20.39 25.65 4.65
N TYR A 97 -20.63 25.33 5.92
CA TYR A 97 -19.73 25.72 7.00
C TYR A 97 -18.35 25.11 6.74
N ASP A 98 -17.32 25.95 6.81
CA ASP A 98 -15.93 25.58 6.49
C ASP A 98 -15.74 25.04 5.06
N GLY A 99 -16.51 25.55 4.08
CA GLY A 99 -16.36 25.17 2.67
C GLY A 99 -14.95 25.47 2.11
N GLY A 100 -14.33 24.47 1.51
CA GLY A 100 -12.92 24.49 1.11
C GLY A 100 -12.40 23.09 0.76
N ASP A 101 -11.14 23.02 0.36
CA ASP A 101 -10.45 21.74 0.15
C ASP A 101 -9.63 21.35 1.40
N VAL A 102 -9.67 20.07 1.74
CA VAL A 102 -9.09 19.49 2.96
C VAL A 102 -8.21 18.31 2.59
N ILE A 103 -7.00 18.28 3.15
CA ILE A 103 -6.12 17.11 3.11
C ILE A 103 -5.66 16.74 4.52
N VAL A 104 -5.35 15.48 4.76
CA VAL A 104 -4.67 14.97 5.94
C VAL A 104 -3.18 15.26 5.78
N TRP A 105 -2.76 16.39 6.32
CA TRP A 105 -1.38 16.88 6.23
C TRP A 105 -0.43 16.10 7.11
N ASP A 106 -0.86 15.60 8.26
CA ASP A 106 -0.09 14.68 9.11
C ASP A 106 -1.02 13.82 9.95
N THR A 107 -0.58 12.63 10.35
CA THR A 107 -1.35 11.72 11.22
C THR A 107 -0.40 10.81 11.97
N GLY A 108 -0.86 10.26 13.08
CA GLY A 108 -0.05 9.33 13.88
C GLY A 108 -0.64 9.07 15.26
N THR A 109 0.23 8.69 16.20
CA THR A 109 -0.14 8.49 17.60
C THR A 109 0.47 9.54 18.51
N TRP A 110 -0.13 9.76 19.67
CA TRP A 110 0.41 10.68 20.68
C TRP A 110 0.19 10.16 22.10
N GLU A 111 1.02 10.64 23.02
CA GLU A 111 0.95 10.33 24.45
C GLU A 111 0.78 11.62 25.28
N PRO A 112 -0.15 11.67 26.25
CA PRO A 112 -0.27 12.81 27.14
C PRO A 112 0.93 12.87 28.08
N VAL A 113 1.50 14.07 28.21
CA VAL A 113 2.64 14.31 29.09
C VAL A 113 2.17 15.15 30.28
N LYS A 114 2.55 14.76 31.50
CA LYS A 114 2.13 15.35 32.80
C LYS A 114 0.67 15.13 33.22
N THR A 115 -0.10 14.33 32.50
CA THR A 115 -1.48 14.01 32.88
C THR A 115 -1.85 12.60 32.43
N ASP A 116 -2.66 11.91 33.23
CA ASP A 116 -3.35 10.67 32.82
C ASP A 116 -4.77 10.96 32.29
N ASP A 117 -5.23 12.20 32.46
CA ASP A 117 -6.54 12.69 32.03
C ASP A 117 -6.35 13.90 31.08
N PRO A 118 -6.23 13.64 29.76
CA PRO A 118 -6.04 14.69 28.78
C PRO A 118 -7.27 15.59 28.63
N ALA A 119 -8.49 15.07 28.86
CA ALA A 119 -9.72 15.87 28.80
C ALA A 119 -9.72 16.96 29.88
N LYS A 120 -9.33 16.59 31.10
CA LYS A 120 -9.15 17.54 32.20
C LYS A 120 -8.05 18.56 31.90
N ALA A 121 -6.93 18.12 31.33
CA ALA A 121 -5.82 19.02 30.99
C ALA A 121 -6.22 20.10 29.97
N VAL A 122 -7.01 19.73 28.95
CA VAL A 122 -7.62 20.68 28.02
C VAL A 122 -8.57 21.65 28.75
N ALA A 123 -9.44 21.14 29.64
CA ALA A 123 -10.34 22.00 30.41
C ALA A 123 -9.58 23.01 31.31
N GLU A 124 -8.48 22.58 31.91
CA GLU A 124 -7.58 23.42 32.73
C GLU A 124 -6.75 24.41 31.89
N GLY A 125 -6.71 24.25 30.57
CA GLY A 125 -6.08 25.20 29.66
C GLY A 125 -4.65 24.85 29.27
N GLU A 126 -4.17 23.63 29.49
CA GLU A 126 -2.81 23.22 29.14
C GLU A 126 -2.74 21.74 28.75
N LEU A 127 -2.33 21.45 27.51
CA LEU A 127 -2.11 20.08 27.00
C LEU A 127 -0.67 19.93 26.51
N HIS A 128 0.04 18.92 27.00
CA HIS A 128 1.35 18.51 26.48
C HIS A 128 1.17 17.14 25.81
N ALA A 129 1.56 17.04 24.55
CA ALA A 129 1.46 15.83 23.75
C ALA A 129 2.83 15.46 23.21
N GLU A 130 3.28 14.24 23.49
CA GLU A 130 4.43 13.64 22.80
C GLU A 130 3.93 13.08 21.46
N MET A 131 4.43 13.62 20.35
CA MET A 131 3.90 13.34 19.01
C MET A 131 4.74 12.28 18.29
N HIS A 132 4.06 11.32 17.68
CA HIS A 132 4.62 10.29 16.81
C HIS A 132 3.90 10.30 15.45
N GLY A 133 4.09 11.38 14.68
CA GLY A 133 3.53 11.59 13.34
C GLY A 133 4.46 11.15 12.21
N GLU A 134 4.06 11.45 10.98
CA GLU A 134 4.94 11.36 9.79
C GLU A 134 5.73 12.67 9.59
N LYS A 135 5.14 13.81 9.96
CA LYS A 135 5.79 15.14 9.87
C LYS A 135 6.12 15.73 11.24
N LEU A 136 5.24 15.57 12.22
CA LEU A 136 5.42 16.11 13.57
C LEU A 136 5.96 15.02 14.51
N HIS A 137 7.16 15.27 15.04
CA HIS A 137 7.77 14.47 16.09
C HIS A 137 8.17 15.34 17.29
N GLY A 138 8.17 14.75 18.48
CA GLY A 138 8.54 15.42 19.71
C GLY A 138 7.37 16.14 20.38
N ARG A 139 7.68 17.01 21.35
CA ARG A 139 6.67 17.50 22.30
C ARG A 139 5.99 18.78 21.83
N LEU A 140 4.73 18.64 21.50
CA LEU A 140 3.81 19.73 21.21
C LEU A 140 3.09 20.18 22.48
N VAL A 141 2.88 21.49 22.65
CA VAL A 141 2.18 22.05 23.81
C VAL A 141 1.15 23.07 23.36
N LEU A 142 -0.08 22.89 23.83
CA LEU A 142 -1.20 23.82 23.71
C LEU A 142 -1.44 24.49 25.07
N VAL A 143 -1.47 25.82 25.10
CA VAL A 143 -1.76 26.60 26.31
C VAL A 143 -2.83 27.65 26.01
N ARG A 144 -3.93 27.64 26.77
CA ARG A 144 -4.99 28.63 26.69
C ARG A 144 -4.46 29.96 27.21
N ARG A 145 -4.77 31.05 26.49
CA ARG A 145 -4.52 32.39 27.01
C ARG A 145 -5.73 32.83 27.82
N ASP A 146 -5.50 33.27 29.04
CA ASP A 146 -6.51 34.01 29.79
C ASP A 146 -6.62 35.42 29.18
N ASP A 147 -7.84 35.84 28.87
CA ASP A 147 -8.14 37.20 28.44
C ASP A 147 -7.88 38.16 29.60
N ALA A 148 -6.64 38.65 29.70
CA ALA A 148 -6.26 39.61 30.74
C ALA A 148 -6.89 41.00 30.54
N ASP A 149 -7.43 41.30 29.35
CA ASP A 149 -8.06 42.59 29.04
C ASP A 149 -9.26 42.35 28.11
N GLY A 150 -10.48 42.54 28.64
CA GLY A 150 -11.77 42.32 27.96
C GLY A 150 -12.02 43.24 26.76
N ALA A 151 -11.20 43.11 25.72
CA ALA A 151 -11.24 43.87 24.48
C ALA A 151 -10.93 42.97 23.28
N GLY A 152 -11.69 41.88 23.14
CA GLY A 152 -11.71 41.04 21.94
C GLY A 152 -13.12 40.54 21.70
N SER A 153 -13.82 41.12 20.73
CA SER A 153 -15.14 40.65 20.31
C SER A 153 -15.00 39.30 19.60
N GLY A 154 -15.17 38.19 20.32
CA GLY A 154 -15.23 36.87 19.71
C GLY A 154 -15.40 35.76 20.73
N ASP A 155 -16.47 34.99 20.59
CA ASP A 155 -16.93 33.86 21.41
C ASP A 155 -16.00 32.61 21.34
N LYS A 156 -14.69 32.77 21.07
CA LYS A 156 -13.76 31.66 20.78
C LYS A 156 -12.52 31.68 21.67
N GLU A 157 -12.28 30.58 22.39
CA GLU A 157 -11.12 30.41 23.27
C GLU A 157 -9.80 30.43 22.47
N GLN A 158 -8.90 31.35 22.82
CA GLN A 158 -7.60 31.51 22.16
C GLN A 158 -6.51 30.70 22.87
N TRP A 159 -5.75 29.95 22.09
CA TRP A 159 -4.67 29.08 22.54
C TRP A 159 -3.35 29.44 21.83
N LEU A 160 -2.25 29.01 22.43
CA LEU A 160 -0.93 28.99 21.82
C LEU A 160 -0.48 27.55 21.62
N LEU A 161 -0.07 27.24 20.40
CA LEU A 161 0.64 26.02 20.05
C LEU A 161 2.14 26.28 19.96
N LEU A 162 2.91 25.42 20.61
CA LEU A 162 4.35 25.52 20.79
C LEU A 162 4.99 24.15 20.62
N HIS A 163 6.21 24.11 20.09
CA HIS A 163 7.06 22.93 20.17
C HIS A 163 8.12 23.12 21.24
N LYS A 164 8.42 22.08 22.01
CA LYS A 164 9.47 22.15 23.02
C LYS A 164 10.83 21.98 22.37
N LYS A 165 11.85 22.55 22.99
CA LYS A 165 13.23 22.32 22.58
C LYS A 165 13.65 20.90 23.01
N ASP A 166 13.44 19.94 22.12
CA ASP A 166 13.82 18.53 22.25
C ASP A 166 14.73 18.09 21.08
N GLU A 167 14.92 16.78 20.90
CA GLU A 167 15.76 16.22 19.84
C GLU A 167 15.17 16.36 18.43
N HIS A 168 13.86 16.63 18.33
CA HIS A 168 13.13 16.80 17.07
C HIS A 168 12.95 18.27 16.68
N ALA A 169 13.48 19.20 17.48
CA ALA A 169 13.35 20.64 17.23
C ALA A 169 14.11 21.07 15.95
N VAL A 170 13.41 21.72 15.03
CA VAL A 170 13.96 22.22 13.76
C VAL A 170 13.80 23.75 13.69
N PRO A 171 14.88 24.53 13.89
CA PRO A 171 14.81 25.99 13.79
C PRO A 171 14.37 26.46 12.40
N GLY A 172 13.44 27.42 12.34
CA GLY A 172 12.93 27.96 11.08
C GLY A 172 11.93 27.07 10.33
N TRP A 173 11.49 25.97 10.94
CA TRP A 173 10.58 25.02 10.29
C TRP A 173 9.24 25.69 9.87
N ASP A 174 8.83 25.39 8.63
CA ASP A 174 7.63 25.94 8.00
C ASP A 174 6.73 24.80 7.49
N PRO A 175 5.45 24.72 7.94
CA PRO A 175 4.53 23.67 7.48
C PRO A 175 4.23 23.73 5.98
N GLU A 176 4.41 24.89 5.33
CA GLU A 176 4.17 25.05 3.89
C GLU A 176 5.26 24.40 3.02
N GLU A 177 6.44 24.07 3.58
CA GLU A 177 7.47 23.27 2.89
C GLU A 177 7.07 21.80 2.74
N HIS A 178 5.97 21.38 3.38
CA HIS A 178 5.45 20.02 3.37
C HIS A 178 3.98 19.95 2.88
N PRO A 179 3.63 20.40 1.66
CA PRO A 179 2.25 20.67 1.27
C PRO A 179 1.40 19.43 0.93
N ARG A 180 1.99 18.22 0.93
CA ARG A 180 1.35 16.98 0.49
C ARG A 180 0.69 16.21 1.64
N SER A 181 -0.40 15.52 1.35
CA SER A 181 -1.05 14.58 2.23
C SER A 181 -0.12 13.43 2.61
N VAL A 182 -0.21 12.94 3.84
CA VAL A 182 0.47 11.71 4.27
C VAL A 182 -0.31 10.45 3.90
N LEU A 183 -1.59 10.58 3.55
CA LEU A 183 -2.45 9.47 3.16
C LEU A 183 -2.44 9.24 1.64
N THR A 184 -2.67 10.31 0.87
CA THR A 184 -2.82 10.22 -0.59
C THR A 184 -1.62 10.77 -1.35
N GLY A 185 -0.70 11.48 -0.69
CA GLY A 185 0.40 12.19 -1.35
C GLY A 185 -0.06 13.44 -2.13
N ARG A 186 -1.37 13.73 -2.18
CA ARG A 186 -1.95 14.85 -2.92
C ARG A 186 -1.80 16.16 -2.17
N THR A 187 -1.65 17.24 -2.90
CA THR A 187 -1.79 18.61 -2.43
C THR A 187 -3.26 19.01 -2.46
N ASN A 188 -3.57 20.08 -1.74
CA ASN A 188 -4.89 20.70 -1.80
C ASN A 188 -5.31 21.13 -3.23
N ASP A 189 -4.37 21.54 -4.09
CA ASP A 189 -4.65 21.88 -5.50
C ASP A 189 -5.14 20.65 -6.27
N GLU A 190 -4.39 19.55 -6.14
CA GLU A 190 -4.75 18.27 -6.77
C GLU A 190 -6.10 17.75 -6.25
N VAL A 191 -6.43 17.94 -4.96
CA VAL A 191 -7.76 17.59 -4.40
C VAL A 191 -8.88 18.50 -4.90
N SER A 192 -8.61 19.79 -5.09
CA SER A 192 -9.60 20.71 -5.65
C SER A 192 -9.88 20.46 -7.14
N GLU A 193 -8.89 19.98 -7.90
CA GLU A 193 -9.01 19.73 -9.34
C GLU A 193 -9.75 18.42 -9.67
N ASP A 194 -9.66 17.43 -8.78
CA ASP A 194 -10.36 16.15 -8.90
C ASP A 194 -11.10 15.82 -7.58
N PRO A 195 -12.25 16.50 -7.34
CA PRO A 195 -13.01 16.40 -6.10
C PRO A 195 -13.84 15.12 -5.99
N ASP A 196 -14.10 14.42 -7.09
CA ASP A 196 -14.90 13.19 -7.11
C ASP A 196 -14.11 12.00 -6.52
N ARG A 197 -12.78 12.13 -6.47
CA ARG A 197 -11.87 11.20 -5.82
C ARG A 197 -11.72 11.54 -4.33
N LEU A 198 -12.84 11.52 -3.61
CA LEU A 198 -12.91 11.68 -2.15
C LEU A 198 -12.36 10.44 -1.48
N TRP A 199 -11.42 10.60 -0.55
CA TRP A 199 -11.07 9.54 0.36
C TRP A 199 -12.03 9.61 1.56
N LYS A 200 -12.93 8.63 1.66
CA LYS A 200 -13.91 8.52 2.76
C LYS A 200 -13.67 7.24 3.53
N SER A 201 -13.61 7.35 4.86
CA SER A 201 -13.52 6.22 5.78
C SER A 201 -14.88 5.55 6.05
N ASP A 202 -16.01 6.16 5.63
CA ASP A 202 -17.37 5.80 6.06
C ASP A 202 -18.46 5.76 4.97
N ALA A 203 -18.09 5.62 3.69
CA ALA A 203 -19.10 5.42 2.65
C ALA A 203 -19.87 4.08 2.86
N PRO A 204 -21.17 3.98 2.46
CA PRO A 204 -21.98 2.77 2.65
C PRO A 204 -21.29 1.54 2.07
N ALA A 205 -21.29 0.41 2.78
CA ALA A 205 -20.51 -0.78 2.44
C ALA A 205 -20.71 -1.30 1.00
N ASP A 206 -21.83 -0.99 0.36
CA ASP A 206 -22.16 -1.36 -1.02
C ASP A 206 -21.67 -0.35 -2.08
N GLU A 207 -21.45 0.92 -1.72
CA GLU A 207 -20.93 1.96 -2.61
C GLU A 207 -19.45 2.33 -2.32
N ALA A 208 -18.91 1.86 -1.19
CA ALA A 208 -17.53 2.10 -0.72
C ALA A 208 -16.59 0.89 -0.90
N GLU A 209 -17.12 -0.27 -1.28
CA GLU A 209 -16.29 -1.45 -1.53
C GLU A 209 -15.62 -1.34 -2.91
N VAL A 210 -14.45 -0.69 -2.94
CA VAL A 210 -13.32 -1.43 -3.53
C VAL A 210 -12.70 -2.18 -2.36
N VAL A 211 -13.14 -3.43 -2.17
CA VAL A 211 -12.45 -4.39 -1.29
C VAL A 211 -11.03 -4.55 -1.83
N LEU A 212 -10.10 -3.70 -1.40
CA LEU A 212 -8.70 -3.83 -1.78
C LEU A 212 -8.04 -5.03 -1.07
N VAL A 213 -8.68 -5.64 -0.08
CA VAL A 213 -8.27 -6.92 0.53
C VAL A 213 -9.55 -7.55 1.11
N PRO A 214 -10.00 -8.73 0.65
CA PRO A 214 -11.04 -9.46 1.37
C PRO A 214 -10.62 -9.70 2.82
N ASP A 215 -11.57 -9.82 3.75
CA ASP A 215 -11.25 -10.12 5.15
C ASP A 215 -10.26 -11.29 5.24
N PRO A 216 -9.25 -11.22 6.13
CA PRO A 216 -8.33 -12.33 6.33
C PRO A 216 -9.14 -13.59 6.60
N LEU A 217 -8.75 -14.69 5.95
CA LEU A 217 -9.48 -15.93 6.07
C LEU A 217 -9.61 -16.32 7.56
N PRO A 218 -10.82 -16.60 8.07
CA PRO A 218 -11.01 -16.99 9.46
C PRO A 218 -10.17 -18.21 9.82
N ASP A 219 -9.60 -18.24 11.03
CA ASP A 219 -8.75 -19.34 11.48
C ASP A 219 -9.48 -20.69 11.41
N GLU A 220 -10.80 -20.70 11.62
CA GLU A 220 -11.62 -21.91 11.52
C GLU A 220 -11.56 -22.54 10.13
N ALA A 221 -11.47 -21.74 9.07
CA ALA A 221 -11.36 -22.27 7.72
C ALA A 221 -9.99 -22.93 7.50
N ILE A 222 -8.92 -22.44 8.12
CA ILE A 222 -7.62 -23.11 8.06
C ILE A 222 -7.63 -24.38 8.91
N THR A 223 -8.17 -24.34 10.13
CA THR A 223 -8.31 -25.53 10.99
C THR A 223 -9.08 -26.62 10.25
N ALA A 224 -10.16 -26.27 9.54
CA ALA A 224 -10.91 -27.21 8.72
C ALA A 224 -10.05 -27.88 7.63
N LEU A 225 -9.12 -27.15 7.00
CA LEU A 225 -8.16 -27.74 6.06
C LEU A 225 -7.18 -28.67 6.78
N GLU A 226 -6.71 -28.33 7.97
CA GLU A 226 -5.76 -29.12 8.76
C GLU A 226 -6.36 -30.45 9.22
N GLU A 227 -7.65 -30.46 9.57
CA GLU A 227 -8.39 -31.65 10.01
C GLU A 227 -8.73 -32.63 8.88
N LEU A 228 -8.64 -32.22 7.61
CA LEU A 228 -8.87 -33.13 6.48
C LEU A 228 -7.82 -34.25 6.46
N GLY A 229 -8.23 -35.44 6.02
CA GLY A 229 -7.30 -36.52 5.66
C GLY A 229 -6.44 -36.17 4.43
N LYS A 230 -6.03 -37.17 3.64
CA LYS A 230 -5.22 -36.93 2.41
C LYS A 230 -5.96 -36.16 1.31
N GLU A 231 -7.28 -36.12 1.38
CA GLU A 231 -8.18 -35.42 0.47
C GLU A 231 -9.50 -35.09 1.17
N GLY A 232 -10.28 -34.18 0.61
CA GLY A 232 -11.56 -33.78 1.17
C GLY A 232 -12.22 -32.64 0.40
N THR A 233 -13.33 -32.15 0.96
CA THR A 233 -13.95 -30.90 0.51
C THR A 233 -13.63 -29.83 1.54
N TRP A 234 -13.04 -28.73 1.09
CA TRP A 234 -12.69 -27.59 1.92
C TRP A 234 -13.57 -26.40 1.55
N GLU A 235 -14.19 -25.76 2.55
CA GLU A 235 -14.94 -24.52 2.36
C GLU A 235 -14.03 -23.33 2.66
N VAL A 236 -13.82 -22.48 1.65
CA VAL A 236 -12.87 -21.37 1.70
C VAL A 236 -13.41 -20.21 0.87
N PHE A 237 -13.47 -19.01 1.44
CA PHE A 237 -14.07 -17.82 0.82
C PHE A 237 -15.46 -18.07 0.20
N GLY A 238 -16.33 -18.79 0.91
CA GLY A 238 -17.68 -19.14 0.44
C GLY A 238 -17.73 -20.14 -0.73
N ARG A 239 -16.59 -20.70 -1.16
CA ARG A 239 -16.50 -21.74 -2.19
C ARG A 239 -16.18 -23.09 -1.58
N ARG A 240 -16.75 -24.15 -2.15
CA ARG A 240 -16.40 -25.54 -1.82
C ARG A 240 -15.41 -26.09 -2.84
N LEU A 241 -14.20 -26.40 -2.39
CA LEU A 241 -13.12 -26.93 -3.21
C LEU A 241 -12.85 -28.40 -2.86
N LYS A 242 -12.84 -29.28 -3.87
CA LYS A 242 -12.28 -30.62 -3.70
C LYS A 242 -10.76 -30.52 -3.71
N VAL A 243 -10.14 -30.78 -2.58
CA VAL A 243 -8.68 -30.79 -2.40
C VAL A 243 -8.18 -32.22 -2.28
N THR A 244 -7.07 -32.52 -2.94
CA THR A 244 -6.52 -33.89 -3.02
C THR A 244 -5.02 -33.89 -2.85
N ASN A 245 -4.46 -35.04 -2.43
CA ASN A 245 -3.02 -35.21 -2.22
C ASN A 245 -2.43 -34.19 -1.25
N LEU A 246 -3.16 -33.88 -0.17
CA LEU A 246 -2.81 -32.82 0.78
C LEU A 246 -1.43 -33.02 1.42
N ASP A 247 -1.05 -34.27 1.69
CA ASP A 247 0.24 -34.60 2.30
C ASP A 247 1.38 -34.73 1.27
N LYS A 248 1.11 -34.47 -0.02
CA LYS A 248 2.15 -34.52 -1.07
C LYS A 248 3.16 -33.41 -0.82
N VAL A 249 4.43 -33.77 -0.72
CA VAL A 249 5.54 -32.81 -0.68
C VAL A 249 5.63 -32.10 -2.02
N LEU A 250 5.53 -30.77 -1.99
CA LEU A 250 5.66 -29.91 -3.18
C LEU A 250 6.96 -29.12 -3.18
N PHE A 251 7.57 -28.85 -2.04
CA PHE A 251 8.88 -28.20 -1.98
C PHE A 251 9.80 -28.96 -1.02
N PRO A 252 11.09 -29.06 -1.35
CA PRO A 252 12.09 -29.46 -0.36
C PRO A 252 12.04 -28.55 0.86
N GLY A 253 12.47 -29.06 2.00
CA GLY A 253 12.65 -28.24 3.20
C GLY A 253 13.76 -27.21 2.99
N GLY A 254 13.64 -26.05 3.62
CA GLY A 254 14.75 -25.11 3.75
C GLY A 254 15.86 -25.67 4.65
N PRO A 255 16.93 -24.90 4.89
CA PRO A 255 17.93 -25.25 5.89
C PRO A 255 17.26 -25.48 7.25
N ASP A 256 17.43 -26.69 7.80
CA ASP A 256 16.86 -27.12 9.09
C ASP A 256 15.32 -27.11 9.19
N GLU A 257 14.63 -27.07 8.06
CA GLU A 257 13.18 -27.03 7.97
C GLU A 257 12.61 -28.28 7.29
N PRO A 258 11.42 -28.78 7.68
CA PRO A 258 10.79 -29.91 7.02
C PRO A 258 10.30 -29.51 5.61
N PRO A 259 10.15 -30.49 4.69
CA PRO A 259 9.54 -30.25 3.39
C PRO A 259 8.14 -29.65 3.47
N VAL A 260 7.79 -28.81 2.51
CA VAL A 260 6.49 -28.15 2.43
C VAL A 260 5.52 -29.03 1.68
N THR A 261 4.37 -29.29 2.30
CA THR A 261 3.29 -30.11 1.70
C THR A 261 2.32 -29.26 0.89
N LYS A 262 1.50 -29.91 0.05
CA LYS A 262 0.40 -29.26 -0.65
C LYS A 262 -0.60 -28.61 0.30
N ARG A 263 -0.90 -29.23 1.45
CA ARG A 263 -1.76 -28.67 2.49
C ARG A 263 -1.24 -27.33 2.98
N GLU A 264 0.05 -27.29 3.31
CA GLU A 264 0.71 -26.08 3.79
C GLU A 264 0.72 -24.97 2.73
N LEU A 265 0.99 -25.32 1.47
CA LEU A 265 0.86 -24.39 0.35
C LEU A 265 -0.57 -23.82 0.25
N LEU A 266 -1.61 -24.67 0.36
CA LEU A 266 -2.99 -24.21 0.29
C LEU A 266 -3.36 -23.28 1.45
N ALA A 267 -2.92 -23.60 2.66
CA ALA A 267 -3.13 -22.76 3.84
C ALA A 267 -2.44 -21.39 3.67
N TYR A 268 -1.22 -21.39 3.14
CA TYR A 268 -0.49 -20.17 2.81
C TYR A 268 -1.22 -19.34 1.75
N VAL A 269 -1.53 -19.95 0.60
CA VAL A 269 -2.19 -19.27 -0.53
C VAL A 269 -3.51 -18.65 -0.09
N ALA A 270 -4.30 -19.35 0.72
CA ALA A 270 -5.57 -18.82 1.18
C ALA A 270 -5.39 -17.61 2.11
N ARG A 271 -4.33 -17.56 2.94
CA ARG A 271 -4.03 -16.39 3.77
C ARG A 271 -3.54 -15.19 2.95
N VAL A 272 -2.74 -15.40 1.91
CA VAL A 272 -2.19 -14.30 1.09
C VAL A 272 -3.08 -13.93 -0.10
N ALA A 273 -4.05 -14.76 -0.48
CA ALA A 273 -4.89 -14.51 -1.64
C ALA A 273 -5.61 -13.14 -1.57
N PRO A 274 -6.19 -12.73 -0.43
CA PRO A 274 -6.74 -11.38 -0.31
C PRO A 274 -5.73 -10.25 -0.58
N LEU A 275 -4.50 -10.41 -0.11
CA LEU A 275 -3.44 -9.41 -0.28
C LEU A 275 -2.87 -9.40 -1.72
N SER A 276 -2.84 -10.56 -2.37
CA SER A 276 -2.36 -10.68 -3.75
C SER A 276 -3.41 -10.23 -4.77
N LEU A 277 -4.70 -10.31 -4.42
CA LEU A 277 -5.82 -10.08 -5.32
C LEU A 277 -5.78 -8.74 -6.08
N PRO A 278 -5.48 -7.57 -5.46
CA PRO A 278 -5.44 -6.29 -6.18
C PRO A 278 -4.44 -6.25 -7.34
N TYR A 279 -3.41 -7.10 -7.29
CA TYR A 279 -2.38 -7.20 -8.33
C TYR A 279 -2.74 -8.21 -9.43
N LEU A 280 -3.77 -9.03 -9.21
CA LEU A 280 -4.23 -10.10 -10.09
C LEU A 280 -5.60 -9.81 -10.72
N GLU A 281 -6.44 -9.05 -10.03
CA GLU A 281 -7.82 -8.77 -10.43
C GLU A 281 -7.89 -8.15 -11.83
N GLY A 282 -8.83 -8.65 -12.61
CA GLY A 282 -9.10 -8.25 -13.98
C GLY A 282 -8.05 -8.72 -14.98
N ARG A 283 -7.05 -9.54 -14.58
CA ARG A 283 -5.94 -9.96 -15.45
C ARG A 283 -6.01 -11.44 -15.77
N ALA A 284 -5.73 -11.78 -17.02
CA ALA A 284 -5.46 -13.16 -17.40
C ALA A 284 -4.20 -13.65 -16.68
N VAL A 285 -4.22 -14.88 -16.15
CA VAL A 285 -3.10 -15.45 -15.38
C VAL A 285 -2.53 -16.67 -16.09
N ASN A 286 -1.22 -16.64 -16.35
CA ASN A 286 -0.46 -17.81 -16.75
C ASN A 286 0.00 -18.56 -15.49
N LEU A 287 -0.25 -19.87 -15.45
CA LEU A 287 0.17 -20.70 -14.32
C LEU A 287 1.44 -21.46 -14.67
N HIS A 288 2.41 -21.48 -13.75
CA HIS A 288 3.54 -22.40 -13.84
C HIS A 288 3.34 -23.53 -12.85
N ARG A 289 3.09 -24.73 -13.39
CA ARG A 289 2.62 -25.88 -12.62
C ARG A 289 3.72 -26.88 -12.33
N TYR A 290 3.70 -27.39 -11.11
CA TYR A 290 4.59 -28.45 -10.60
C TYR A 290 3.74 -29.51 -9.88
N PRO A 291 2.96 -30.32 -10.61
CA PRO A 291 2.13 -31.34 -9.98
C PRO A 291 2.94 -32.33 -9.14
N ASP A 292 4.22 -32.55 -9.49
CA ASP A 292 5.16 -33.46 -8.83
C ASP A 292 6.19 -32.76 -7.92
N GLY A 293 5.96 -31.49 -7.60
CA GLY A 293 6.81 -30.69 -6.73
C GLY A 293 7.96 -29.97 -7.44
N ALA A 294 8.60 -29.06 -6.71
CA ALA A 294 9.59 -28.10 -7.20
C ALA A 294 10.90 -28.73 -7.70
N ASP A 295 11.25 -29.93 -7.23
CA ASP A 295 12.41 -30.69 -7.72
C ASP A 295 12.17 -31.34 -9.10
N ALA A 296 10.90 -31.43 -9.52
CA ALA A 296 10.53 -31.95 -10.82
C ALA A 296 10.42 -30.82 -11.86
N LYS A 297 10.46 -31.20 -13.15
CA LYS A 297 10.28 -30.25 -14.24
C LYS A 297 8.84 -29.69 -14.24
N GLY A 298 8.72 -28.39 -13.99
CA GLY A 298 7.46 -27.66 -14.15
C GLY A 298 7.11 -27.39 -15.62
N PHE A 299 5.88 -26.94 -15.84
CA PHE A 299 5.41 -26.55 -17.17
C PHE A 299 4.42 -25.39 -17.12
N TRP A 300 4.44 -24.58 -18.18
CA TRP A 300 3.49 -23.47 -18.36
C TRP A 300 2.13 -23.98 -18.77
N HIS A 301 1.09 -23.48 -18.12
CA HIS A 301 -0.30 -23.80 -18.38
C HIS A 301 -1.09 -22.49 -18.49
N LYS A 302 -1.42 -22.11 -19.72
CA LYS A 302 -2.18 -20.88 -20.01
C LYS A 302 -3.68 -21.12 -20.15
N GLU A 303 -4.03 -22.22 -20.84
CA GLU A 303 -5.42 -22.60 -21.10
C GLU A 303 -6.14 -23.04 -19.82
N LEU A 304 -7.27 -22.43 -19.52
CA LEU A 304 -8.14 -22.89 -18.43
C LEU A 304 -8.71 -24.27 -18.82
N PRO A 305 -8.50 -25.33 -18.02
CA PRO A 305 -8.93 -26.65 -18.41
C PRO A 305 -10.46 -26.75 -18.46
N LYS A 306 -11.01 -27.54 -19.38
CA LYS A 306 -12.46 -27.76 -19.53
C LYS A 306 -13.18 -28.28 -18.28
N HIS A 307 -12.44 -28.93 -17.37
CA HIS A 307 -12.97 -29.43 -16.10
C HIS A 307 -12.84 -28.43 -14.95
N ALA A 308 -12.38 -27.20 -15.23
CA ALA A 308 -12.36 -26.11 -14.26
C ALA A 308 -13.80 -25.85 -13.74
N PRO A 309 -13.96 -25.64 -12.42
CA PRO A 309 -15.25 -25.25 -11.86
C PRO A 309 -15.91 -24.08 -12.59
N ALA A 310 -17.24 -24.16 -12.75
CA ALA A 310 -18.01 -23.16 -13.50
C ALA A 310 -17.92 -21.75 -12.90
N TRP A 311 -17.75 -21.64 -11.58
CA TRP A 311 -17.66 -20.37 -10.87
C TRP A 311 -16.32 -19.65 -11.06
N LEU A 312 -15.28 -20.31 -11.59
CA LEU A 312 -13.99 -19.67 -11.80
C LEU A 312 -14.12 -18.54 -12.84
N PRO A 313 -13.68 -17.31 -12.50
CA PRO A 313 -13.59 -16.23 -13.45
C PRO A 313 -12.65 -16.63 -14.60
N ARG A 314 -13.04 -16.25 -15.82
CA ARG A 314 -12.34 -16.62 -17.03
C ARG A 314 -12.47 -15.51 -18.06
N TRP A 315 -11.50 -15.47 -18.96
CA TRP A 315 -11.52 -14.55 -20.08
C TRP A 315 -11.20 -15.32 -21.36
N ASP A 316 -12.09 -15.20 -22.34
CA ASP A 316 -11.86 -15.70 -23.68
C ASP A 316 -11.13 -14.60 -24.47
N ASN A 317 -9.90 -14.88 -24.87
CA ASN A 317 -9.09 -13.96 -25.65
C ASN A 317 -9.72 -13.79 -27.05
N PRO A 318 -10.26 -12.60 -27.39
CA PRO A 318 -10.94 -12.39 -28.67
C PRO A 318 -9.98 -12.35 -29.85
N GLU A 319 -8.68 -12.18 -29.59
CA GLU A 319 -7.61 -12.13 -30.60
C GLU A 319 -6.78 -13.44 -30.64
N ALA A 320 -7.29 -14.54 -30.07
CA ALA A 320 -6.60 -15.83 -30.10
C ALA A 320 -6.54 -16.40 -31.53
N ASP A 321 -5.33 -16.62 -32.03
CA ASP A 321 -5.11 -17.30 -33.30
C ASP A 321 -5.49 -18.80 -33.24
N PRO A 322 -5.84 -19.44 -34.37
CA PRO A 322 -6.14 -20.86 -34.42
C PRO A 322 -5.01 -21.73 -33.84
N GLY A 323 -5.30 -22.45 -32.76
CA GLY A 323 -4.34 -23.31 -32.08
C GLY A 323 -3.57 -22.63 -30.94
N GLU A 324 -3.79 -21.35 -30.70
CA GLU A 324 -3.35 -20.66 -29.49
C GLU A 324 -4.32 -20.86 -28.32
N THR A 325 -3.90 -20.40 -27.15
CA THR A 325 -4.73 -20.39 -25.94
C THR A 325 -5.93 -19.47 -26.13
N THR A 326 -7.12 -20.00 -25.93
CA THR A 326 -8.38 -19.28 -26.10
C THR A 326 -8.91 -18.76 -24.78
N THR A 327 -8.93 -19.60 -23.74
CA THR A 327 -9.57 -19.26 -22.47
C THR A 327 -8.53 -19.24 -21.37
N TYR A 328 -8.42 -18.11 -20.67
CA TYR A 328 -7.49 -17.92 -19.56
C TYR A 328 -8.24 -17.91 -18.22
N LEU A 329 -7.54 -18.34 -17.16
CA LEU A 329 -7.99 -18.06 -15.78
C LEU A 329 -7.89 -16.56 -15.53
N VAL A 330 -8.91 -15.99 -14.91
CA VAL A 330 -8.86 -14.66 -14.28
C VAL A 330 -9.02 -14.86 -12.78
N VAL A 331 -8.24 -14.16 -11.97
CA VAL A 331 -8.29 -14.28 -10.50
C VAL A 331 -8.93 -13.02 -9.95
N ASP A 332 -10.26 -12.99 -9.96
CA ASP A 332 -11.08 -11.89 -9.40
C ASP A 332 -11.64 -12.21 -8.01
N GLU A 333 -11.41 -13.43 -7.52
CA GLU A 333 -11.75 -13.81 -6.15
C GLU A 333 -10.66 -14.68 -5.52
N PRO A 334 -10.44 -14.60 -4.19
CA PRO A 334 -9.35 -15.33 -3.53
C PRO A 334 -9.43 -16.85 -3.71
N ALA A 335 -10.65 -17.41 -3.74
CA ALA A 335 -10.87 -18.84 -3.96
C ALA A 335 -10.31 -19.34 -5.31
N ALA A 336 -10.27 -18.48 -6.33
CA ALA A 336 -9.69 -18.82 -7.63
C ALA A 336 -8.18 -19.06 -7.54
N LEU A 337 -7.47 -18.29 -6.70
CA LEU A 337 -6.05 -18.49 -6.46
C LEU A 337 -5.78 -19.77 -5.65
N VAL A 338 -6.60 -20.05 -4.65
CA VAL A 338 -6.56 -21.32 -3.89
C VAL A 338 -6.80 -22.52 -4.81
N TRP A 339 -7.76 -22.41 -5.74
CA TRP A 339 -7.97 -23.43 -6.76
C TRP A 339 -6.74 -23.61 -7.66
N ALA A 340 -6.11 -22.52 -8.11
CA ALA A 340 -4.90 -22.59 -8.93
C ALA A 340 -3.75 -23.32 -8.20
N ALA A 341 -3.55 -23.04 -6.92
CA ALA A 341 -2.59 -23.75 -6.08
C ALA A 341 -2.96 -25.24 -5.91
N ASN A 342 -4.24 -25.56 -5.69
CA ASN A 342 -4.71 -26.95 -5.63
C ASN A 342 -4.53 -27.68 -6.97
N PHE A 343 -4.61 -26.96 -8.08
CA PHE A 343 -4.29 -27.43 -9.42
C PHE A 343 -2.78 -27.61 -9.65
N GLY A 344 -1.94 -27.31 -8.66
CA GLY A 344 -0.50 -27.52 -8.67
C GLY A 344 0.28 -26.36 -9.29
N ALA A 345 -0.32 -25.16 -9.40
CA ALA A 345 0.43 -23.96 -9.73
C ALA A 345 1.24 -23.51 -8.51
N LEU A 346 2.57 -23.38 -8.68
CA LEU A 346 3.43 -22.81 -7.63
C LEU A 346 3.70 -21.34 -7.93
N GLU A 347 3.83 -20.97 -9.20
CA GLU A 347 3.98 -19.57 -9.62
C GLU A 347 2.74 -19.13 -10.40
N TRP A 348 2.27 -17.93 -10.11
CA TRP A 348 1.20 -17.26 -10.82
C TRP A 348 1.73 -15.97 -11.47
N HIS A 349 1.40 -15.81 -12.74
CA HIS A 349 1.99 -14.81 -13.61
C HIS A 349 0.88 -14.04 -14.33
N PRO A 350 0.34 -12.96 -13.72
CA PRO A 350 -0.69 -12.14 -14.34
C PRO A 350 -0.14 -11.38 -15.54
N TRP A 351 -1.02 -11.08 -16.48
CA TRP A 351 -0.77 -10.10 -17.52
C TRP A 351 -0.65 -8.69 -16.92
N THR A 352 0.17 -7.86 -17.54
CA THR A 352 0.41 -6.48 -17.09
C THR A 352 -0.67 -5.52 -17.55
N SER A 353 -1.49 -5.93 -18.52
CA SER A 353 -2.76 -5.31 -18.89
C SER A 353 -3.95 -6.03 -18.24
N ARG A 354 -5.07 -5.32 -18.13
CA ARG A 354 -6.36 -5.92 -17.75
C ARG A 354 -7.03 -6.53 -18.98
N THR A 355 -7.87 -7.53 -18.77
CA THR A 355 -8.65 -8.22 -19.82
C THR A 355 -9.61 -7.28 -20.56
N THR A 356 -10.03 -6.18 -19.94
CA THR A 356 -10.87 -5.14 -20.55
C THR A 356 -10.11 -4.22 -21.51
N ALA A 357 -8.78 -4.16 -21.41
CA ALA A 357 -7.92 -3.32 -22.24
C ALA A 357 -6.57 -4.02 -22.48
N MET A 358 -6.60 -5.14 -23.20
CA MET A 358 -5.47 -6.09 -23.26
C MET A 358 -4.17 -5.51 -23.86
N HIS A 359 -4.27 -4.44 -24.64
CA HIS A 359 -3.14 -3.76 -25.29
C HIS A 359 -2.56 -2.61 -24.45
N GLU A 360 -3.22 -2.26 -23.35
CA GLU A 360 -2.85 -1.16 -22.46
C GLU A 360 -2.32 -1.72 -21.13
N PRO A 361 -0.98 -1.76 -20.92
CA PRO A 361 -0.43 -2.10 -19.62
C PRO A 361 -0.87 -1.09 -18.56
N THR A 362 -0.97 -1.57 -17.31
CA THR A 362 -1.20 -0.71 -16.14
C THR A 362 0.08 -0.43 -15.36
N TYR A 363 1.20 -1.02 -15.77
CA TYR A 363 2.51 -0.84 -15.15
C TYR A 363 3.61 -0.77 -16.20
N ALA A 364 4.57 0.12 -16.01
CA ALA A 364 5.91 -0.02 -16.56
C ALA A 364 6.78 -0.80 -15.57
N LEU A 365 7.52 -1.78 -16.06
CA LEU A 365 8.21 -2.77 -15.24
C LEU A 365 9.71 -2.74 -15.47
N ILE A 366 10.48 -2.67 -14.39
CA ILE A 366 11.92 -2.81 -14.42
C ILE A 366 12.27 -4.16 -13.80
N ASP A 367 12.88 -5.05 -14.58
CA ASP A 367 13.30 -6.38 -14.13
C ASP A 367 14.84 -6.43 -14.05
N LEU A 368 15.36 -6.53 -12.82
CA LEU A 368 16.78 -6.54 -12.51
C LEU A 368 17.23 -7.99 -12.31
N ASP A 369 17.83 -8.54 -13.36
CA ASP A 369 18.26 -9.94 -13.39
C ASP A 369 19.79 -10.06 -13.26
N PRO A 370 20.31 -10.67 -12.18
CA PRO A 370 21.75 -10.85 -12.03
C PRO A 370 22.30 -11.89 -13.02
N GLY A 371 23.46 -11.58 -13.57
CA GLY A 371 24.28 -12.54 -14.28
C GLY A 371 25.02 -13.47 -13.31
N GLU A 372 25.75 -14.45 -13.84
CA GLU A 372 26.48 -15.43 -13.01
C GLU A 372 27.65 -14.81 -12.22
N ARG A 373 28.10 -13.61 -12.59
CA ARG A 373 29.16 -12.87 -11.91
C ARG A 373 28.66 -11.65 -11.13
N THR A 374 27.37 -11.34 -11.23
CA THR A 374 26.76 -10.21 -10.52
C THR A 374 26.53 -10.61 -9.06
N SER A 375 27.15 -9.89 -8.14
CA SER A 375 26.91 -10.07 -6.70
C SER A 375 25.54 -9.51 -6.29
N TRP A 376 25.07 -9.90 -5.11
CA TRP A 376 23.83 -9.35 -4.57
C TRP A 376 23.93 -7.85 -4.29
N ASP A 377 25.07 -7.41 -3.73
CA ASP A 377 25.31 -5.99 -3.42
C ASP A 377 25.33 -5.12 -4.69
N GLU A 378 25.92 -5.63 -5.78
CA GLU A 378 25.88 -4.99 -7.10
C GLU A 378 24.45 -4.87 -7.64
N LEU A 379 23.60 -5.88 -7.40
CA LEU A 379 22.18 -5.81 -7.79
C LEU A 379 21.40 -4.81 -6.93
N LEU A 380 21.69 -4.73 -5.63
CA LEU A 380 21.11 -3.71 -4.75
C LEU A 380 21.54 -2.30 -5.18
N GLU A 381 22.80 -2.12 -5.60
CA GLU A 381 23.28 -0.85 -6.15
C GLU A 381 22.50 -0.44 -7.41
N LEU A 382 22.27 -1.38 -8.34
CA LEU A 382 21.40 -1.14 -9.50
C LEU A 382 19.98 -0.77 -9.07
N ALA A 383 19.39 -1.44 -8.08
CA ALA A 383 18.06 -1.13 -7.57
C ALA A 383 17.99 0.28 -6.95
N ARG A 384 18.99 0.68 -6.17
CA ARG A 384 19.11 2.04 -5.60
C ARG A 384 19.25 3.11 -6.68
N LEU A 385 20.04 2.86 -7.73
CA LEU A 385 20.13 3.80 -8.85
C LEU A 385 18.79 3.97 -9.59
N HIS A 386 18.01 2.89 -9.74
CA HIS A 386 16.66 3.01 -10.29
C HIS A 386 15.75 3.80 -9.36
N ARG A 387 15.81 3.58 -8.03
CA ARG A 387 15.10 4.42 -7.05
C ARG A 387 15.45 5.90 -7.23
N THR A 388 16.72 6.26 -7.24
CA THR A 388 17.17 7.65 -7.42
C THR A 388 16.68 8.24 -8.75
N ALA A 389 16.70 7.45 -9.83
CA ALA A 389 16.19 7.90 -11.12
C ALA A 389 14.67 8.13 -11.09
N LEU A 390 13.89 7.26 -10.45
CA LEU A 390 12.44 7.44 -10.29
C LEU A 390 12.12 8.67 -9.42
N GLU A 391 12.86 8.88 -8.33
CA GLU A 391 12.74 10.07 -7.46
C GLU A 391 13.04 11.36 -8.25
N HIS A 392 14.10 11.36 -9.06
CA HIS A 392 14.44 12.52 -9.91
C HIS A 392 13.37 12.83 -10.96
N LEU A 393 12.76 11.78 -11.53
CA LEU A 393 11.68 11.89 -12.50
C LEU A 393 10.32 12.22 -11.86
N GLY A 394 10.23 12.20 -10.53
CA GLY A 394 8.97 12.45 -9.81
C GLY A 394 7.91 11.36 -10.01
N VAL A 395 8.33 10.13 -10.35
CA VAL A 395 7.42 8.99 -10.58
C VAL A 395 7.44 8.02 -9.41
N THR A 396 6.26 7.54 -9.01
CA THR A 396 6.15 6.53 -7.96
C THR A 396 6.50 5.16 -8.53
N GLY A 397 7.35 4.44 -7.81
CA GLY A 397 7.60 3.03 -8.03
C GLY A 397 7.94 2.32 -6.72
N ARG A 398 7.73 1.00 -6.69
CA ARG A 398 8.08 0.15 -5.54
C ARG A 398 8.78 -1.11 -6.01
N ALA A 399 9.69 -1.61 -5.18
CA ALA A 399 10.48 -2.79 -5.45
C ALA A 399 9.91 -4.05 -4.77
N LYS A 400 10.16 -5.20 -5.37
CA LYS A 400 9.94 -6.51 -4.75
C LYS A 400 11.12 -7.42 -5.02
N VAL A 401 11.48 -8.23 -4.02
CA VAL A 401 12.38 -9.36 -4.28
C VAL A 401 11.61 -10.43 -5.03
N THR A 402 12.29 -11.12 -5.94
CA THR A 402 11.64 -12.12 -6.79
C THR A 402 11.39 -13.45 -6.08
N GLY A 403 12.01 -13.72 -4.93
CA GLY A 403 12.05 -15.06 -4.31
C GLY A 403 13.06 -16.01 -4.98
N LYS A 404 13.90 -15.49 -5.89
CA LYS A 404 14.97 -16.25 -6.56
C LYS A 404 16.29 -15.50 -6.53
N ARG A 405 16.56 -14.67 -7.54
CA ARG A 405 17.85 -13.97 -7.68
C ARG A 405 17.70 -12.48 -7.97
N GLY A 406 16.60 -12.07 -8.59
CA GLY A 406 16.39 -10.71 -9.08
C GLY A 406 15.55 -9.84 -8.16
N ILE A 407 15.46 -8.56 -8.55
CA ILE A 407 14.57 -7.54 -8.00
C ILE A 407 13.69 -7.01 -9.14
N GLN A 408 12.42 -6.75 -8.85
CA GLN A 408 11.49 -6.14 -9.79
C GLN A 408 10.99 -4.83 -9.23
N VAL A 409 10.89 -3.79 -10.07
CA VAL A 409 10.30 -2.50 -9.71
C VAL A 409 9.08 -2.28 -10.59
N TRP A 410 7.95 -2.01 -9.94
CA TRP A 410 6.68 -1.75 -10.60
C TRP A 410 6.38 -0.25 -10.52
N VAL A 411 6.10 0.35 -11.68
CA VAL A 411 5.76 1.76 -11.84
C VAL A 411 4.34 1.82 -12.38
N PRO A 412 3.32 2.15 -11.57
CA PRO A 412 1.95 2.31 -12.05
C PRO A 412 1.89 3.43 -13.09
N ILE A 413 1.00 3.29 -14.06
CA ILE A 413 0.80 4.26 -15.13
C ILE A 413 -0.69 4.45 -15.38
N ARG A 414 -1.07 5.65 -15.79
CA ARG A 414 -2.47 5.91 -16.18
C ARG A 414 -2.87 5.08 -17.42
N PRO A 415 -4.17 4.84 -17.64
CA PRO A 415 -4.67 4.26 -18.89
C PRO A 415 -4.23 5.03 -20.15
N GLY A 416 -4.17 4.33 -21.28
CA GLY A 416 -3.83 4.89 -22.59
C GLY A 416 -2.37 4.75 -23.03
N TYR A 417 -1.47 4.21 -22.20
CA TYR A 417 -0.13 3.82 -22.64
C TYR A 417 -0.17 2.49 -23.38
N THR A 418 0.62 2.38 -24.45
CA THR A 418 0.87 1.13 -25.16
C THR A 418 2.07 0.37 -24.58
N PHE A 419 2.16 -0.92 -24.89
CA PHE A 419 3.36 -1.72 -24.59
C PHE A 419 4.64 -1.16 -25.20
N ASP A 420 4.58 -0.59 -26.41
CA ASP A 420 5.76 -0.02 -27.06
C ASP A 420 6.24 1.26 -26.36
N GLU A 421 5.32 2.11 -25.91
CA GLU A 421 5.66 3.33 -25.15
C GLU A 421 6.29 3.00 -23.79
N THR A 422 5.66 2.10 -23.03
CA THR A 422 6.21 1.66 -21.72
C THR A 422 7.57 1.00 -21.89
N ARG A 423 7.72 0.12 -22.89
CA ARG A 423 9.01 -0.51 -23.21
C ARG A 423 10.07 0.51 -23.60
N ALA A 424 9.75 1.47 -24.46
CA ALA A 424 10.70 2.49 -24.90
C ALA A 424 11.15 3.36 -23.72
N TRP A 425 10.22 3.73 -22.84
CA TRP A 425 10.52 4.49 -21.63
C TRP A 425 11.41 3.70 -20.67
N THR A 426 11.06 2.46 -20.35
CA THR A 426 11.87 1.58 -19.49
C THR A 426 13.25 1.33 -20.11
N GLU A 427 13.33 1.11 -21.42
CA GLU A 427 14.61 0.94 -22.13
C GLU A 427 15.50 2.17 -21.97
N LYS A 428 14.94 3.37 -22.15
CA LYS A 428 15.68 4.63 -21.99
C LYS A 428 16.15 4.80 -20.54
N LEU A 429 15.27 4.57 -19.57
CA LEU A 429 15.61 4.60 -18.14
C LEU A 429 16.74 3.65 -17.79
N SER A 430 16.58 2.36 -18.13
CA SER A 430 17.57 1.33 -17.85
C SER A 430 18.91 1.63 -18.52
N LYS A 431 18.91 2.11 -19.77
CA LYS A 431 20.16 2.52 -20.45
C LYS A 431 20.83 3.71 -19.78
N THR A 432 20.07 4.69 -19.29
CA THR A 432 20.61 5.83 -18.55
C THR A 432 21.23 5.39 -17.24
N VAL A 433 20.55 4.55 -16.46
CA VAL A 433 21.10 3.97 -15.22
C VAL A 433 22.33 3.11 -15.51
N GLY A 434 22.27 2.26 -16.54
CA GLY A 434 23.38 1.38 -16.91
C GLY A 434 24.64 2.11 -17.40
N LYS A 435 24.56 3.39 -17.79
CA LYS A 435 25.74 4.23 -18.08
C LYS A 435 26.53 4.60 -16.82
N VAL A 436 25.89 4.57 -15.65
CA VAL A 436 26.55 4.85 -14.36
C VAL A 436 27.43 3.68 -13.95
N LEU A 437 26.96 2.44 -14.20
CA LEU A 437 27.66 1.19 -13.87
C LEU A 437 27.84 0.30 -15.11
N PRO A 438 28.63 0.73 -16.12
CA PRO A 438 28.74 0.03 -17.41
C PRO A 438 29.37 -1.36 -17.28
N ASP A 439 30.20 -1.57 -16.27
CA ASP A 439 30.87 -2.85 -16.01
C ASP A 439 29.95 -3.90 -15.37
N LEU A 440 28.77 -3.50 -14.88
CA LEU A 440 27.79 -4.39 -14.25
C LEU A 440 26.67 -4.84 -15.18
N VAL A 441 26.45 -4.17 -16.32
CA VAL A 441 25.28 -4.37 -17.18
C VAL A 441 25.66 -4.86 -18.57
N SER A 442 24.91 -5.86 -19.08
CA SER A 442 25.00 -6.30 -20.48
C SER A 442 23.68 -6.17 -21.23
N TRP A 443 23.74 -5.53 -22.39
CA TRP A 443 22.63 -5.35 -23.32
C TRP A 443 22.45 -6.50 -24.32
N LYS A 444 23.31 -7.52 -24.24
CA LYS A 444 23.30 -8.64 -25.19
C LYS A 444 22.09 -9.54 -24.96
N TRP A 445 21.46 -9.96 -26.05
CA TRP A 445 20.28 -10.82 -26.03
C TRP A 445 20.56 -12.19 -25.43
N GLU A 446 21.61 -12.87 -25.89
CA GLU A 446 21.93 -14.23 -25.45
C GLU A 446 22.67 -14.25 -24.10
N LYS A 447 22.19 -15.05 -23.13
CA LYS A 447 22.80 -15.15 -21.78
C LYS A 447 24.30 -15.46 -21.84
N LYS A 448 24.72 -16.40 -22.71
CA LYS A 448 26.13 -16.79 -22.87
C LYS A 448 27.01 -15.63 -23.36
N ALA A 449 26.45 -14.73 -24.17
CA ALA A 449 27.19 -13.59 -24.72
C ALA A 449 27.36 -12.44 -23.70
N ARG A 450 26.56 -12.41 -22.62
CA ARG A 450 26.56 -11.37 -21.57
C ARG A 450 27.79 -11.38 -20.67
N GLY A 451 28.63 -12.43 -20.73
CA GLY A 451 29.88 -12.50 -19.96
C GLY A 451 29.71 -12.54 -18.44
N GLY A 452 28.52 -12.93 -17.96
CA GLY A 452 28.18 -13.03 -16.54
C GLY A 452 27.64 -11.75 -15.91
N LEU A 453 27.44 -10.67 -16.67
CA LEU A 453 26.90 -9.39 -16.19
C LEU A 453 25.37 -9.40 -16.04
N ALA A 454 24.85 -8.42 -15.29
CA ALA A 454 23.43 -8.23 -15.05
C ALA A 454 22.70 -7.80 -16.32
N ARG A 455 21.39 -8.09 -16.38
CA ARG A 455 20.50 -7.59 -17.42
C ARG A 455 19.42 -6.71 -16.77
N LEU A 456 19.27 -5.51 -17.33
CA LEU A 456 18.13 -4.63 -17.07
C LEU A 456 17.07 -4.94 -18.13
N ASP A 457 16.16 -5.88 -17.82
CA ASP A 457 15.29 -6.48 -18.83
C ASP A 457 14.02 -5.67 -19.10
N TYR A 458 14.14 -4.60 -19.87
CA TYR A 458 13.00 -3.80 -20.34
C TYR A 458 12.05 -4.59 -21.26
N THR A 459 12.45 -5.78 -21.75
CA THR A 459 11.67 -6.59 -22.70
C THR A 459 10.51 -7.33 -22.06
N GLN A 460 10.38 -7.24 -20.73
CA GLN A 460 9.21 -7.70 -19.99
C GLN A 460 7.98 -6.80 -20.22
N ASN A 461 8.16 -5.58 -20.73
CA ASN A 461 7.09 -4.67 -21.13
C ASN A 461 6.61 -5.01 -22.54
N ALA A 462 5.90 -6.13 -22.67
CA ALA A 462 5.31 -6.53 -23.94
C ALA A 462 4.03 -7.33 -23.70
N ILE A 463 3.15 -7.33 -24.71
CA ILE A 463 1.93 -8.14 -24.66
C ILE A 463 2.29 -9.61 -24.42
N ASN A 464 1.47 -10.30 -23.63
CA ASN A 464 1.65 -11.70 -23.23
C ASN A 464 2.91 -12.01 -22.39
N LYS A 465 3.74 -11.01 -22.06
CA LYS A 465 4.78 -11.17 -21.04
C LYS A 465 4.17 -10.99 -19.66
N THR A 466 4.69 -11.77 -18.72
CA THR A 466 4.11 -11.88 -17.39
C THR A 466 5.22 -11.98 -16.36
N LEU A 467 5.17 -11.13 -15.34
CA LEU A 467 6.04 -11.24 -14.18
C LEU A 467 5.37 -12.09 -13.11
N VAL A 468 6.20 -12.67 -12.24
CA VAL A 468 5.70 -13.38 -11.06
C VAL A 468 4.97 -12.38 -10.17
N ALA A 469 3.74 -12.69 -9.74
CA ALA A 469 2.96 -11.72 -8.97
C ALA A 469 3.52 -11.54 -7.55
N PRO A 470 3.16 -10.42 -6.88
CA PRO A 470 3.35 -10.27 -5.45
C PRO A 470 2.77 -11.47 -4.67
N TYR A 471 3.53 -11.95 -3.70
CA TYR A 471 3.22 -13.08 -2.83
C TYR A 471 3.15 -14.45 -3.52
N ALA A 472 3.56 -14.56 -4.78
CA ALA A 472 3.72 -15.87 -5.41
C ALA A 472 4.88 -16.67 -4.80
N THR A 473 4.68 -17.97 -4.59
CA THR A 473 5.77 -18.87 -4.24
C THR A 473 6.70 -19.09 -5.43
N ARG A 474 7.94 -19.48 -5.16
CA ARG A 474 8.95 -19.85 -6.15
C ARG A 474 9.34 -21.31 -5.95
N PRO A 475 9.55 -22.08 -7.02
CA PRO A 475 9.85 -23.52 -6.98
C PRO A 475 11.31 -23.74 -6.55
N ALA A 476 11.56 -23.59 -5.25
CA ALA A 476 12.84 -23.77 -4.59
C ALA A 476 12.63 -24.29 -3.16
N ALA A 477 13.70 -24.79 -2.54
CA ALA A 477 13.69 -25.28 -1.16
C ALA A 477 13.16 -24.20 -0.19
N GLY A 478 12.30 -24.61 0.74
CA GLY A 478 11.63 -23.70 1.68
C GLY A 478 10.44 -22.93 1.11
N ALA A 479 10.13 -23.07 -0.19
CA ALA A 479 9.08 -22.31 -0.87
C ALA A 479 9.24 -20.78 -0.70
N PRO A 480 10.34 -20.18 -1.21
CA PRO A 480 10.56 -18.74 -1.12
C PRO A 480 9.49 -17.97 -1.89
N VAL A 481 9.24 -16.72 -1.48
CA VAL A 481 8.11 -15.92 -1.94
C VAL A 481 8.61 -14.66 -2.65
N SER A 482 7.91 -14.20 -3.69
CA SER A 482 8.15 -12.87 -4.25
C SER A 482 7.49 -11.81 -3.36
N VAL A 483 8.29 -11.04 -2.62
CA VAL A 483 7.79 -10.15 -1.56
C VAL A 483 8.00 -8.67 -1.92
N PRO A 484 6.93 -7.86 -1.94
CA PRO A 484 7.01 -6.39 -1.93
C PRO A 484 7.87 -5.84 -0.78
N ILE A 485 8.77 -4.91 -1.09
CA ILE A 485 9.63 -4.25 -0.11
C ILE A 485 9.55 -2.72 -0.25
N ALA A 486 9.74 -2.02 0.86
CA ALA A 486 9.96 -0.59 0.88
C ALA A 486 11.39 -0.26 0.41
N TRP A 487 11.60 0.95 -0.10
CA TRP A 487 12.90 1.36 -0.63
C TRP A 487 14.03 1.37 0.42
N HIS A 488 13.71 1.66 1.68
CA HIS A 488 14.70 1.63 2.77
C HIS A 488 15.14 0.20 3.12
N GLU A 489 14.35 -0.82 2.80
CA GLU A 489 14.71 -2.23 3.04
C GLU A 489 15.85 -2.68 2.12
N LEU A 490 16.18 -1.95 1.05
CA LEU A 490 17.39 -2.22 0.24
C LEU A 490 18.68 -2.07 1.05
N ASP A 491 18.66 -1.32 2.16
CA ASP A 491 19.81 -1.08 3.02
C ASP A 491 19.89 -2.07 4.20
N ASP A 492 18.95 -3.02 4.29
CA ASP A 492 18.99 -4.10 5.27
C ASP A 492 20.11 -5.11 4.89
N PRO A 493 21.13 -5.32 5.75
CA PRO A 493 22.24 -6.24 5.48
C PRO A 493 21.81 -7.72 5.37
N ASP A 494 20.64 -8.06 5.94
CA ASP A 494 20.07 -9.39 5.91
C ASP A 494 19.11 -9.57 4.71
N LEU A 495 18.90 -8.52 3.90
CA LEU A 495 18.09 -8.66 2.70
C LEU A 495 18.75 -9.67 1.75
N ARG A 496 17.96 -10.64 1.31
CA ARG A 496 18.29 -11.65 0.31
C ARG A 496 17.11 -11.80 -0.65
N PRO A 497 17.33 -12.20 -1.91
CA PRO A 497 16.26 -12.32 -2.88
C PRO A 497 15.20 -13.37 -2.53
N ASP A 498 15.55 -14.34 -1.69
CA ASP A 498 14.75 -15.47 -1.21
C ASP A 498 14.56 -15.49 0.32
N ARG A 499 14.77 -14.33 0.97
CA ARG A 499 14.72 -14.17 2.44
C ARG A 499 13.45 -14.72 3.07
N TRP A 500 12.30 -14.50 2.42
CA TRP A 500 11.00 -14.86 2.96
C TRP A 500 10.44 -16.10 2.27
N THR A 501 9.93 -17.01 3.08
CA THR A 501 9.26 -18.24 2.68
C THR A 501 7.78 -18.16 3.00
N ILE A 502 7.00 -19.16 2.58
CA ILE A 502 5.59 -19.25 2.99
C ILE A 502 5.39 -19.27 4.51
N ARG A 503 6.42 -19.69 5.28
CA ARG A 503 6.38 -19.78 6.75
C ARG A 503 6.69 -18.46 7.43
N THR A 504 7.54 -17.63 6.83
CA THR A 504 8.05 -16.40 7.47
C THR A 504 7.42 -15.12 6.92
N VAL A 505 6.83 -15.17 5.72
CA VAL A 505 6.29 -13.97 5.07
C VAL A 505 5.04 -13.42 5.76
N LEU A 506 4.22 -14.26 6.41
CA LEU A 506 3.01 -13.81 7.10
C LEU A 506 3.33 -12.92 8.30
N ASP A 507 4.35 -13.28 9.10
CA ASP A 507 4.82 -12.45 10.21
C ASP A 507 5.36 -11.10 9.70
N ARG A 508 6.11 -11.12 8.60
CA ARG A 508 6.56 -9.91 7.92
C ARG A 508 5.37 -9.04 7.47
N ILE A 509 4.34 -9.63 6.89
CA ILE A 509 3.15 -8.88 6.47
C ILE A 509 2.46 -8.26 7.69
N ALA A 510 2.33 -9.00 8.80
CA ALA A 510 1.74 -8.47 10.03
C ALA A 510 2.56 -7.31 10.62
N GLU A 511 3.89 -7.37 10.56
CA GLU A 511 4.77 -6.33 11.11
C GLU A 511 4.85 -5.07 10.23
N ARG A 512 4.91 -5.23 8.90
CA ARG A 512 5.29 -4.16 7.96
C ARG A 512 4.22 -3.83 6.93
N GLY A 513 3.10 -4.56 6.92
CA GLY A 513 2.04 -4.41 5.93
C GLY A 513 2.50 -4.79 4.50
N ASP A 514 1.79 -4.24 3.51
CA ASP A 514 2.08 -4.42 2.09
C ASP A 514 2.65 -3.12 1.47
N PRO A 515 3.97 -3.03 1.23
CA PRO A 515 4.59 -1.87 0.58
C PRO A 515 4.07 -1.58 -0.84
N PHE A 516 3.57 -2.58 -1.56
CA PHE A 516 3.00 -2.40 -2.90
C PHE A 516 1.61 -1.77 -2.86
N ARG A 517 0.94 -1.71 -1.71
CA ARG A 517 -0.33 -0.99 -1.55
C ARG A 517 -0.23 0.46 -1.98
N ALA A 518 0.94 1.08 -1.82
CA ALA A 518 1.24 2.43 -2.28
C ALA A 518 1.19 2.60 -3.82
N LEU A 519 1.11 1.51 -4.59
CA LEU A 519 0.93 1.54 -6.04
C LEU A 519 -0.54 1.44 -6.46
N LEU A 520 -1.42 0.99 -5.57
CA LEU A 520 -2.82 0.75 -5.90
C LEU A 520 -3.54 2.08 -6.12
N GLY A 521 -4.25 2.18 -7.24
CA GLY A 521 -4.96 3.40 -7.65
C GLY A 521 -4.05 4.53 -8.15
N VAL A 522 -2.73 4.44 -8.06
CA VAL A 522 -1.86 5.48 -8.60
C VAL A 522 -1.97 5.51 -10.13
N GLU A 523 -2.27 6.68 -10.67
CA GLU A 523 -2.29 6.94 -12.10
C GLU A 523 -1.34 8.10 -12.37
N GLN A 524 -0.27 7.84 -13.11
CA GLN A 524 0.78 8.82 -13.38
C GLN A 524 1.25 8.72 -14.82
N ASP A 525 1.68 9.85 -15.37
CA ASP A 525 2.38 9.91 -16.64
C ASP A 525 3.84 9.46 -16.49
N LEU A 526 4.37 8.87 -17.56
CA LEU A 526 5.79 8.60 -17.73
C LEU A 526 6.47 9.84 -18.32
N PRO A 527 7.29 10.57 -17.55
CA PRO A 527 7.95 11.79 -18.01
C PRO A 527 9.03 11.49 -19.04
N GLU A 528 9.35 12.48 -19.86
CA GLU A 528 10.46 12.37 -20.81
C GLU A 528 11.80 12.28 -20.05
N ILE A 529 12.59 11.27 -20.39
CA ILE A 529 13.94 11.09 -19.81
C ILE A 529 14.92 11.79 -20.73
N THR A 530 15.44 12.96 -20.39
CA THR A 530 16.40 13.70 -21.24
C THR A 530 17.83 13.17 -21.16
#